data_AF-A0A9W4SL69-F1
#
_entry.id   AF-A0A9W4SL69-F1
#
_cell.length_a   1.000
_cell.length_b   1.000
_cell.length_c   1.000
_cell.angle_alpha   90.00
_cell.angle_beta   90.00
_cell.angle_gamma   90.00
#
_symmetry.space_group_name_H-M   'P 1'
#
loop_
_entity.id
_entity.type
_entity.pdbx_description
1 polymer ?
#
loop_
_entity_poly.entity_id
_entity_poly.type
_entity_poly.pdbx_seq_one_letter_code
_entity_poly.pdbx_strand_id
1 'polypeptide(L)'
;MKRKRSFSVKKGRKNKFGIKKGLGIKKLTRKDKETLEEYGTLNPTELEESESDETEGGFSKKLVGLLQVNKKQKIDEVMKENVEIDKVESKIDDVEINLKNEEHFENQQTLNGKVSMIEQKRWNIINYENSVLNIVSQYTLINNEEKNDHNESDMTNLNSLKIRPKLLETWKKINDNTFTELQWHLFQQFNKYRDVLYTNKNVKDSHQIKCVYALHALNHIFKNRVLKNNEKLNNAHAAGRDIDEIRDQGFTRPKVLILLPFRNSAMDLVEILIKLSGTDQQENRKRFFDSFGITPEQEKIDPKKPADFLATFKGNIDDMFRIGIKFTRKSMKFYAEFYNADIIIASPLGLRMVIGAEGDKKREFDFLSSIEVMIVDQCDTLLMQNWDYVEHIFSHMNLIPQKSHDCDFSRVKDWYLDGRAKYLRQTIVFSDYLTPEINAYSSVSDVTRARTYFLNGKKDYLLYTERFHFFRRNHIKGIHHIIFYALPDHAHFYSELLNFIQLSPSNKTSAIENSNEMISISVLFSKFDQLRLERVIGTSKFCKMLQGEKKIYTFSN
;
A
#
# COMPACT_ATOMS: atom_id res chain seq x y z
N MET A 1 -16.93 47.78 67.07
CA MET A 1 -18.04 48.46 66.36
C MET A 1 -18.76 47.42 65.47
N LYS A 2 -20.10 47.38 65.28
CA LYS A 2 -21.02 48.32 64.56
C LYS A 2 -20.52 48.57 63.11
N ARG A 3 -21.23 48.30 61.99
CA ARG A 3 -22.64 47.90 61.65
C ARG A 3 -22.63 46.96 60.41
N LYS A 4 -23.62 46.07 60.20
CA LYS A 4 -24.77 46.16 59.21
C LYS A 4 -24.47 47.00 57.94
N ARG A 5 -24.85 46.58 56.72
CA ARG A 5 -26.15 46.00 56.27
C ARG A 5 -26.05 44.99 55.10
N SER A 6 -27.13 44.23 54.90
CA SER A 6 -27.49 43.48 53.70
C SER A 6 -28.92 43.84 53.24
N PHE A 7 -29.36 43.33 52.07
CA PHE A 7 -30.66 43.52 51.40
C PHE A 7 -30.96 44.96 50.88
N SER A 8 -31.86 45.20 49.91
CA SER A 8 -32.44 44.46 48.75
C SER A 8 -33.59 45.33 48.19
N VAL A 9 -34.10 45.11 46.97
CA VAL A 9 -35.55 44.94 46.66
C VAL A 9 -35.85 44.82 45.15
N LYS A 10 -36.32 43.63 44.73
CA LYS A 10 -37.38 43.32 43.72
C LYS A 10 -37.21 43.90 42.28
N LYS A 11 -37.91 43.44 41.23
CA LYS A 11 -39.04 42.50 41.07
C LYS A 11 -38.94 41.88 39.66
N GLY A 12 -39.04 40.55 39.50
CA GLY A 12 -38.95 39.91 38.18
C GLY A 12 -40.30 39.70 37.48
N ARG A 13 -40.28 39.50 36.14
CA ARG A 13 -41.37 38.84 35.40
C ARG A 13 -40.87 38.18 34.10
N LYS A 14 -41.61 37.13 33.71
CA LYS A 14 -41.39 36.16 32.62
C LYS A 14 -41.11 36.77 31.23
N ASN A 15 -40.33 36.07 30.39
CA ASN A 15 -40.89 35.33 29.24
C ASN A 15 -39.86 34.42 28.52
N LYS A 16 -40.34 33.60 27.57
CA LYS A 16 -39.61 32.53 26.86
C LYS A 16 -40.10 32.47 25.39
N PHE A 17 -39.19 32.20 24.44
CA PHE A 17 -39.42 32.05 22.96
C PHE A 17 -39.81 33.32 22.16
N GLY A 18 -39.33 33.46 20.91
CA GLY A 18 -39.92 34.45 19.98
C GLY A 18 -39.23 34.96 18.68
N ILE A 19 -38.64 34.12 17.82
CA ILE A 19 -38.79 34.18 16.33
C ILE A 19 -38.22 35.38 15.47
N LYS A 20 -37.47 35.01 14.40
CA LYS A 20 -37.20 35.67 13.06
C LYS A 20 -36.23 36.86 12.86
N LYS A 21 -35.24 36.57 11.97
CA LYS A 21 -34.79 37.27 10.74
C LYS A 21 -34.63 38.81 10.69
N GLY A 22 -33.46 39.25 10.23
CA GLY A 22 -33.34 40.30 9.19
C GLY A 22 -32.19 41.30 9.34
N LEU A 23 -31.72 41.83 8.21
CA LEU A 23 -30.70 42.90 8.03
C LEU A 23 -29.25 42.50 8.39
N GLY A 24 -28.22 42.81 7.58
CA GLY A 24 -28.23 43.33 6.21
C GLY A 24 -26.80 43.45 5.64
N ILE A 25 -26.55 42.93 4.43
CA ILE A 25 -25.22 42.88 3.81
C ILE A 25 -24.89 44.24 3.15
N LYS A 26 -23.76 44.85 3.53
CA LYS A 26 -23.18 45.99 2.79
C LYS A 26 -22.53 45.49 1.50
N LYS A 27 -22.74 46.20 0.39
CA LYS A 27 -22.05 45.91 -0.88
C LYS A 27 -20.57 46.26 -0.77
N LEU A 28 -19.69 45.38 -1.24
CA LEU A 28 -18.27 45.65 -1.48
C LEU A 28 -18.10 46.75 -2.55
N THR A 29 -16.98 47.47 -2.47
CA THR A 29 -16.62 48.56 -3.38
C THR A 29 -15.85 48.03 -4.60
N ARG A 30 -15.58 48.92 -5.57
CA ARG A 30 -14.97 48.54 -6.86
C ARG A 30 -13.53 48.02 -6.70
N LYS A 31 -12.75 48.63 -5.79
CA LYS A 31 -11.39 48.18 -5.45
C LYS A 31 -11.35 46.79 -4.78
N ASP A 32 -12.42 46.39 -4.11
CA ASP A 32 -12.52 45.07 -3.47
C ASP A 32 -12.87 43.95 -4.48
N LYS A 33 -13.07 44.30 -5.77
CA LYS A 33 -13.27 43.36 -6.87
C LYS A 33 -12.03 43.21 -7.75
N GLU A 34 -11.35 44.32 -8.02
CA GLU A 34 -10.14 44.35 -8.85
C GLU A 34 -8.99 43.51 -8.22
N THR A 35 -8.98 43.33 -6.89
CA THR A 35 -8.08 42.40 -6.17
C THR A 35 -8.54 40.94 -6.11
N LEU A 36 -9.70 40.61 -6.69
CA LEU A 36 -10.28 39.26 -6.72
C LEU A 36 -10.16 38.60 -8.11
N GLU A 37 -9.76 39.34 -9.13
CA GLU A 37 -9.54 38.84 -10.50
C GLU A 37 -8.10 38.29 -10.70
N GLU A 38 -7.17 38.61 -9.78
CA GLU A 38 -5.76 38.16 -9.85
C GLU A 38 -5.52 36.74 -9.28
N TYR A 39 -6.49 36.17 -8.55
CA TYR A 39 -6.44 34.82 -7.98
C TYR A 39 -7.60 33.93 -8.45
N GLY A 40 -7.56 33.57 -9.74
CA GLY A 40 -8.58 32.73 -10.38
C GLY A 40 -8.73 31.34 -9.74
N THR A 41 -9.92 31.07 -9.21
CA THR A 41 -10.31 29.75 -8.69
C THR A 41 -10.68 28.82 -9.83
N LEU A 42 -9.92 27.73 -10.01
CA LEU A 42 -10.27 26.67 -10.95
C LEU A 42 -11.32 25.73 -10.33
N ASN A 43 -12.45 25.57 -11.02
CA ASN A 43 -13.43 24.51 -10.75
C ASN A 43 -13.88 23.89 -12.09
N PRO A 44 -14.20 22.58 -12.19
CA PRO A 44 -13.91 21.84 -13.42
C PRO A 44 -15.15 21.47 -14.27
N THR A 45 -15.45 22.26 -15.29
CA THR A 45 -16.37 21.89 -16.40
C THR A 45 -15.98 22.59 -17.69
N GLU A 46 -15.32 21.87 -18.61
CA GLU A 46 -15.30 22.08 -20.08
C GLU A 46 -14.31 21.10 -20.73
N LEU A 47 -14.79 19.90 -21.06
CA LEU A 47 -14.12 18.94 -21.95
C LEU A 47 -15.17 18.03 -22.60
N GLU A 48 -15.88 18.56 -23.58
CA GLU A 48 -16.46 17.78 -24.69
C GLU A 48 -16.74 18.71 -25.89
N GLU A 49 -16.30 18.26 -27.05
CA GLU A 49 -16.68 18.52 -28.45
C GLU A 49 -17.45 19.80 -28.87
N SER A 50 -16.99 20.39 -29.98
CA SER A 50 -17.83 21.20 -30.87
C SER A 50 -17.42 21.02 -32.34
N GLU A 51 -18.25 20.34 -33.13
CA GLU A 51 -18.23 20.42 -34.60
C GLU A 51 -18.94 21.69 -35.07
N SER A 52 -18.52 22.27 -36.20
CA SER A 52 -19.38 23.10 -37.07
C SER A 52 -18.77 23.31 -38.47
N ASP A 53 -19.52 22.93 -39.51
CA ASP A 53 -19.36 23.41 -40.90
C ASP A 53 -19.93 24.85 -41.04
N GLU A 54 -19.68 25.65 -42.08
CA GLU A 54 -18.66 25.63 -43.16
C GLU A 54 -18.06 27.09 -43.23
N THR A 55 -17.28 27.60 -44.19
CA THR A 55 -17.13 27.35 -45.64
C THR A 55 -15.73 27.81 -46.10
N GLU A 56 -15.35 27.52 -47.35
CA GLU A 56 -14.10 27.95 -48.04
C GLU A 56 -12.78 27.35 -47.49
N GLY A 57 -11.78 26.98 -48.31
CA GLY A 57 -11.76 26.89 -49.78
C GLY A 57 -10.46 26.25 -50.29
N GLY A 58 -10.55 25.04 -50.87
CA GLY A 58 -9.54 24.44 -51.77
C GLY A 58 -8.17 24.02 -51.21
N PHE A 59 -7.34 24.96 -50.73
CA PHE A 59 -5.88 24.78 -50.70
C PHE A 59 -5.31 24.07 -49.46
N SER A 60 -5.93 24.20 -48.28
CA SER A 60 -5.34 23.71 -47.02
C SER A 60 -5.24 22.17 -46.90
N LYS A 61 -6.32 21.44 -47.27
CA LYS A 61 -6.41 19.98 -47.09
C LYS A 61 -5.27 19.20 -47.76
N LYS A 62 -4.74 19.68 -48.90
CA LYS A 62 -3.63 19.01 -49.62
C LYS A 62 -2.29 19.15 -48.87
N LEU A 63 -2.05 20.29 -48.23
CA LEU A 63 -0.82 20.54 -47.45
C LEU A 63 -0.82 19.78 -46.12
N VAL A 64 -1.98 19.74 -45.44
CA VAL A 64 -2.17 18.95 -44.20
C VAL A 64 -1.96 17.45 -44.48
N GLY A 65 -2.52 16.93 -45.57
CA GLY A 65 -2.32 15.54 -45.99
C GLY A 65 -0.84 15.20 -46.23
N LEU A 66 -0.11 16.04 -46.96
CA LEU A 66 1.34 15.87 -47.18
C LEU A 66 2.17 15.90 -45.88
N LEU A 67 1.82 16.79 -44.94
CA LEU A 67 2.49 16.87 -43.64
C LEU A 67 2.18 15.67 -42.72
N GLN A 68 0.96 15.14 -42.77
CA GLN A 68 0.57 13.94 -42.03
C GLN A 68 1.21 12.67 -42.63
N VAL A 69 1.25 12.54 -43.96
CA VAL A 69 1.93 11.44 -44.66
C VAL A 69 3.43 11.45 -44.35
N ASN A 70 4.11 12.60 -44.47
CA ASN A 70 5.55 12.69 -44.15
C ASN A 70 5.85 12.41 -42.66
N LYS A 71 4.96 12.79 -41.73
CA LYS A 71 5.10 12.42 -40.32
C LYS A 71 4.91 10.92 -40.12
N LYS A 72 3.89 10.31 -40.73
CA LYS A 72 3.62 8.87 -40.58
C LYS A 72 4.74 8.03 -41.20
N GLN A 73 5.19 8.37 -42.41
CA GLN A 73 6.32 7.71 -43.06
C GLN A 73 7.61 7.79 -42.21
N LYS A 74 7.95 8.96 -41.65
CA LYS A 74 9.12 9.05 -40.74
C LYS A 74 8.95 8.26 -39.44
N ILE A 75 7.73 8.13 -38.90
CA ILE A 75 7.46 7.27 -37.75
C ILE A 75 7.61 5.80 -38.13
N ASP A 76 7.06 5.39 -39.28
CA ASP A 76 7.15 4.02 -39.79
C ASP A 76 8.59 3.63 -40.18
N GLU A 77 9.40 4.57 -40.67
CA GLU A 77 10.84 4.41 -40.93
C GLU A 77 11.64 4.27 -39.62
N VAL A 78 11.45 5.18 -38.66
CA VAL A 78 12.11 5.10 -37.35
C VAL A 78 11.68 3.84 -36.60
N MET A 79 10.43 3.40 -36.72
CA MET A 79 9.99 2.11 -36.16
C MET A 79 10.65 0.92 -36.86
N LYS A 80 10.86 0.97 -38.18
CA LYS A 80 11.61 -0.07 -38.90
C LYS A 80 13.09 -0.10 -38.49
N GLU A 81 13.78 1.04 -38.43
CA GLU A 81 15.18 1.09 -37.98
C GLU A 81 15.33 0.54 -36.56
N ASN A 82 14.46 0.93 -35.62
CA ASN A 82 14.48 0.36 -34.27
C ASN A 82 14.23 -1.15 -34.29
N VAL A 83 13.28 -1.65 -35.09
CA VAL A 83 13.02 -3.08 -35.28
C VAL A 83 14.20 -3.82 -35.91
N GLU A 84 14.99 -3.20 -36.79
CA GLU A 84 16.16 -3.85 -37.40
C GLU A 84 17.39 -3.84 -36.49
N ILE A 85 17.60 -2.77 -35.71
CA ILE A 85 18.56 -2.75 -34.60
C ILE A 85 18.19 -3.85 -33.57
N ASP A 86 16.89 -3.97 -33.26
CA ASP A 86 16.39 -4.99 -32.33
C ASP A 86 16.58 -6.43 -32.82
N LYS A 87 16.58 -6.70 -34.14
CA LYS A 87 16.91 -8.00 -34.75
C LYS A 87 18.40 -8.36 -34.68
N VAL A 88 19.28 -7.37 -34.55
CA VAL A 88 20.73 -7.59 -34.45
C VAL A 88 21.12 -7.83 -32.99
N GLU A 89 20.59 -7.02 -32.07
CA GLU A 89 20.85 -7.19 -30.63
C GLU A 89 20.17 -8.43 -30.04
N SER A 90 19.01 -8.87 -30.58
CA SER A 90 18.36 -10.10 -30.10
C SER A 90 19.23 -11.36 -30.25
N LYS A 91 20.12 -11.40 -31.26
CA LYS A 91 21.08 -12.50 -31.49
C LYS A 91 22.28 -12.52 -30.53
N ILE A 92 22.53 -11.40 -29.86
CA ILE A 92 23.56 -11.31 -28.81
C ILE A 92 22.97 -11.78 -27.47
N ASP A 93 21.68 -11.50 -27.29
CA ASP A 93 20.82 -11.91 -26.16
C ASP A 93 20.52 -13.44 -26.12
N ASP A 94 20.99 -14.22 -27.09
CA ASP A 94 20.77 -15.69 -27.21
C ASP A 94 21.71 -16.53 -26.32
N VAL A 95 22.76 -15.93 -25.74
CA VAL A 95 23.66 -16.59 -24.77
C VAL A 95 23.15 -16.41 -23.32
N GLU A 96 22.10 -15.62 -23.10
CA GLU A 96 21.65 -15.26 -21.75
C GLU A 96 20.94 -16.43 -21.04
N ILE A 97 21.62 -16.95 -20.01
CA ILE A 97 21.32 -18.07 -19.11
C ILE A 97 19.83 -18.44 -18.97
N ASN A 98 19.55 -19.74 -18.91
CA ASN A 98 18.23 -20.34 -18.66
C ASN A 98 17.68 -20.06 -17.24
N LEU A 99 17.39 -18.78 -16.95
CA LEU A 99 16.99 -18.20 -15.67
C LEU A 99 15.54 -18.54 -15.30
N LYS A 100 15.24 -19.84 -15.15
CA LYS A 100 13.95 -20.33 -14.68
C LYS A 100 13.70 -19.92 -13.22
N ASN A 101 13.01 -18.79 -13.01
CA ASN A 101 12.12 -18.59 -11.85
C ASN A 101 10.71 -19.14 -12.14
N GLU A 102 10.55 -19.82 -13.27
CA GLU A 102 9.30 -20.34 -13.81
C GLU A 102 8.61 -21.36 -12.87
N GLU A 103 9.33 -22.02 -11.97
CA GLU A 103 8.81 -22.97 -10.96
C GLU A 103 7.70 -22.40 -10.04
N HIS A 104 7.67 -21.08 -9.80
CA HIS A 104 6.61 -20.43 -9.01
C HIS A 104 5.29 -20.30 -9.79
N PHE A 105 5.34 -20.42 -11.11
CA PHE A 105 4.24 -20.08 -12.02
C PHE A 105 3.83 -21.24 -12.96
N GLU A 106 4.73 -22.12 -13.40
CA GLU A 106 4.52 -23.03 -14.55
C GLU A 106 3.54 -24.22 -14.32
N ASN A 107 3.00 -24.47 -13.13
CA ASN A 107 2.23 -25.70 -12.87
C ASN A 107 0.89 -25.46 -12.15
N GLN A 108 -0.20 -25.42 -12.93
CA GLN A 108 -1.58 -25.24 -12.42
C GLN A 108 -2.04 -26.38 -11.50
N GLN A 109 -1.57 -27.62 -11.69
CA GLN A 109 -1.97 -28.76 -10.85
C GLN A 109 -1.39 -28.63 -9.43
N THR A 110 -0.10 -28.29 -9.30
CA THR A 110 0.50 -28.07 -7.97
C THR A 110 -0.01 -26.77 -7.33
N LEU A 111 -0.27 -25.73 -8.13
CA LEU A 111 -0.97 -24.51 -7.67
C LEU A 111 -2.34 -24.86 -7.06
N ASN A 112 -3.16 -25.68 -7.73
CA ASN A 112 -4.48 -26.06 -7.25
C ASN A 112 -4.42 -26.82 -5.92
N GLY A 113 -3.43 -27.70 -5.74
CA GLY A 113 -3.14 -28.33 -4.45
C GLY A 113 -2.77 -27.30 -3.35
N LYS A 114 -1.82 -26.41 -3.64
CA LYS A 114 -1.37 -25.35 -2.72
C LYS A 114 -2.51 -24.40 -2.32
N VAL A 115 -3.32 -23.95 -3.29
CA VAL A 115 -4.50 -23.09 -3.04
C VAL A 115 -5.51 -23.81 -2.13
N SER A 116 -5.82 -25.08 -2.39
CA SER A 116 -6.70 -25.85 -1.51
C SER A 116 -6.15 -26.00 -0.08
N MET A 117 -4.82 -26.05 0.11
CA MET A 117 -4.21 -26.07 1.45
C MET A 117 -4.30 -24.70 2.13
N ILE A 118 -4.12 -23.59 1.39
CA ILE A 118 -4.27 -22.23 1.90
C ILE A 118 -5.72 -21.98 2.35
N GLU A 119 -6.70 -22.37 1.54
CA GLU A 119 -8.13 -22.21 1.84
C GLU A 119 -8.57 -23.09 3.02
N GLN A 120 -8.02 -24.30 3.15
CA GLN A 120 -8.16 -25.17 4.34
C GLN A 120 -7.32 -24.70 5.55
N LYS A 121 -6.51 -23.65 5.41
CA LYS A 121 -5.63 -23.06 6.44
C LYS A 121 -4.57 -24.03 7.00
N ARG A 122 -3.98 -24.84 6.11
CA ARG A 122 -3.03 -25.91 6.42
C ARG A 122 -1.58 -25.45 6.28
N TRP A 123 -1.17 -24.56 7.17
CA TRP A 123 0.22 -24.09 7.28
C TRP A 123 0.79 -24.28 8.69
N ASN A 124 2.09 -24.55 8.74
CA ASN A 124 2.92 -24.46 9.92
C ASN A 124 3.42 -23.02 10.09
N ILE A 125 3.78 -22.65 11.32
CA ILE A 125 4.49 -21.40 11.62
C ILE A 125 5.78 -21.79 12.33
N ILE A 126 6.91 -21.40 11.75
CA ILE A 126 8.25 -21.63 12.27
C ILE A 126 8.78 -20.28 12.76
N ASN A 127 9.03 -20.16 14.06
CA ASN A 127 9.61 -18.96 14.66
C ASN A 127 11.09 -19.23 14.95
N TYR A 128 11.97 -18.35 14.49
CA TYR A 128 13.41 -18.41 14.76
C TYR A 128 14.00 -17.02 14.91
N GLU A 129 15.18 -16.95 15.52
CA GLU A 129 15.97 -15.73 15.62
C GLU A 129 17.06 -15.76 14.54
N ASN A 130 17.27 -14.62 13.87
CA ASN A 130 18.29 -14.41 12.86
C ASN A 130 19.08 -13.15 13.21
N SER A 131 20.40 -13.19 13.04
CA SER A 131 21.35 -12.13 13.42
C SER A 131 21.11 -10.76 12.75
N VAL A 132 20.31 -10.72 11.67
CA VAL A 132 20.10 -9.54 10.83
C VAL A 132 18.63 -9.10 10.82
N LEU A 133 17.70 -10.07 10.72
CA LEU A 133 16.25 -9.86 10.70
C LEU A 133 15.61 -9.88 12.10
N ASN A 134 16.38 -10.19 13.15
CA ASN A 134 15.91 -10.45 14.51
C ASN A 134 14.87 -11.59 14.55
N ILE A 135 13.67 -11.35 15.08
CA ILE A 135 12.64 -12.39 15.26
C ILE A 135 11.89 -12.61 13.93
N VAL A 136 12.03 -13.79 13.34
CA VAL A 136 11.39 -14.17 12.08
C VAL A 136 10.28 -15.20 12.33
N SER A 137 9.08 -14.95 11.78
CA SER A 137 7.96 -15.90 11.74
C SER A 137 7.72 -16.35 10.29
N GLN A 138 8.23 -17.52 9.92
CA GLN A 138 8.04 -18.10 8.58
C GLN A 138 6.79 -18.98 8.54
N TYR A 139 5.97 -18.80 7.52
CA TYR A 139 4.76 -19.58 7.27
C TYR A 139 5.05 -20.58 6.14
N THR A 140 4.79 -21.88 6.36
CA THR A 140 5.05 -22.94 5.36
C THR A 140 3.86 -23.87 5.21
N LEU A 141 3.54 -24.30 3.99
CA LEU A 141 2.44 -25.23 3.75
C LEU A 141 2.77 -26.64 4.30
N ILE A 142 1.77 -27.28 4.90
CA ILE A 142 1.91 -28.65 5.41
C ILE A 142 2.17 -29.59 4.21
N ASN A 143 3.22 -30.41 4.31
CA ASN A 143 3.74 -31.31 3.26
C ASN A 143 4.46 -30.63 2.07
N ASN A 144 4.74 -29.32 2.09
CA ASN A 144 5.81 -28.78 1.23
C ASN A 144 7.16 -29.19 1.85
N GLU A 145 7.90 -30.11 1.21
CA GLU A 145 9.32 -30.36 1.52
C GLU A 145 10.23 -29.25 0.96
N GLU A 146 9.86 -27.99 1.17
CA GLU A 146 10.82 -26.89 1.18
C GLU A 146 11.76 -27.12 2.36
N LYS A 147 12.91 -27.76 2.09
CA LYS A 147 14.00 -27.84 3.05
C LYS A 147 14.25 -26.45 3.64
N ASN A 148 14.43 -26.37 4.95
CA ASN A 148 14.86 -25.14 5.60
C ASN A 148 16.30 -24.83 5.18
N ASP A 149 16.45 -24.15 4.04
CA ASP A 149 17.66 -23.41 3.67
C ASP A 149 17.83 -22.22 4.64
N HIS A 150 18.21 -22.55 5.88
CA HIS A 150 19.05 -21.71 6.72
C HIS A 150 20.53 -21.84 6.31
N ASN A 151 20.80 -22.52 5.19
CA ASN A 151 22.09 -22.54 4.53
C ASN A 151 22.49 -21.10 4.18
N GLU A 152 23.52 -20.60 4.85
CA GLU A 152 24.25 -19.38 4.51
C GLU A 152 24.99 -19.61 3.18
N SER A 153 24.24 -19.59 2.07
CA SER A 153 24.82 -19.51 0.73
C SER A 153 25.71 -18.27 0.69
N ASP A 154 26.99 -18.42 0.32
CA ASP A 154 27.98 -17.34 0.35
C ASP A 154 27.44 -16.05 -0.28
N MET A 155 27.49 -14.94 0.48
CA MET A 155 27.09 -13.60 0.01
C MET A 155 27.93 -13.11 -1.18
N THR A 156 29.08 -13.72 -1.41
CA THR A 156 29.95 -13.48 -2.57
C THR A 156 29.41 -14.13 -3.86
N ASN A 157 28.59 -15.18 -3.75
CA ASN A 157 28.06 -15.92 -4.90
C ASN A 157 26.82 -15.25 -5.51
N LEU A 158 27.01 -14.02 -5.97
CA LEU A 158 26.00 -13.20 -6.65
C LEU A 158 25.41 -13.87 -7.91
N ASN A 159 26.12 -14.84 -8.49
CA ASN A 159 25.67 -15.58 -9.67
C ASN A 159 24.61 -16.66 -9.33
N SER A 160 24.52 -17.08 -8.06
CA SER A 160 23.44 -17.97 -7.58
C SER A 160 22.09 -17.24 -7.47
N LEU A 161 22.13 -15.92 -7.22
CA LEU A 161 20.95 -15.07 -7.33
C LEU A 161 20.57 -14.98 -8.81
N LYS A 162 19.40 -15.54 -9.16
CA LYS A 162 18.79 -15.46 -10.50
C LYS A 162 18.44 -14.00 -10.89
N ILE A 163 19.44 -13.16 -11.14
CA ILE A 163 19.35 -11.75 -11.54
C ILE A 163 19.77 -11.64 -13.01
N ARG A 164 19.09 -10.80 -13.81
CA ARG A 164 19.50 -10.57 -15.20
C ARG A 164 20.90 -9.91 -15.26
N PRO A 165 21.88 -10.45 -16.01
CA PRO A 165 23.25 -9.93 -16.10
C PRO A 165 23.39 -8.39 -16.19
N LYS A 166 22.67 -7.71 -17.09
CA LYS A 166 22.72 -6.23 -17.22
C LYS A 166 22.35 -5.49 -15.92
N LEU A 167 21.41 -6.02 -15.13
CA LEU A 167 21.05 -5.48 -13.81
C LEU A 167 22.08 -5.80 -12.72
N LEU A 168 22.73 -6.96 -12.80
CA LEU A 168 23.80 -7.32 -11.88
C LEU A 168 25.03 -6.44 -12.10
N GLU A 169 25.35 -6.09 -13.34
CA GLU A 169 26.42 -5.13 -13.66
C GLU A 169 26.13 -3.71 -13.15
N THR A 170 24.90 -3.19 -13.28
CA THR A 170 24.54 -1.88 -12.71
C THR A 170 24.52 -1.94 -11.18
N TRP A 171 23.99 -2.99 -10.57
CA TRP A 171 24.05 -3.19 -9.12
C TRP A 171 25.50 -3.12 -8.60
N LYS A 172 26.41 -3.87 -9.22
CA LYS A 172 27.83 -3.90 -8.83
C LYS A 172 28.53 -2.54 -8.91
N LYS A 173 28.09 -1.65 -9.81
CA LYS A 173 28.57 -0.26 -9.97
C LYS A 173 27.97 0.73 -8.97
N ILE A 174 26.91 0.34 -8.24
CA ILE A 174 26.13 1.22 -7.35
C ILE A 174 26.30 0.84 -5.87
N ASN A 175 26.50 -0.46 -5.59
CA ASN A 175 26.50 -1.04 -4.25
C ASN A 175 27.82 -1.80 -3.99
N ASP A 176 28.95 -1.21 -4.42
CA ASP A 176 30.34 -1.67 -4.27
C ASP A 176 30.53 -3.20 -4.40
N ASN A 177 30.05 -3.73 -5.54
CA ASN A 177 30.17 -5.14 -5.95
C ASN A 177 29.67 -6.20 -4.93
N THR A 178 28.88 -5.80 -3.93
CA THR A 178 28.42 -6.67 -2.83
C THR A 178 26.93 -6.45 -2.49
N PHE A 179 26.40 -7.23 -1.54
CA PHE A 179 25.16 -6.94 -0.83
C PHE A 179 25.52 -6.76 0.65
N THR A 180 24.84 -5.87 1.38
CA THR A 180 24.90 -5.91 2.85
C THR A 180 24.16 -7.14 3.39
N GLU A 181 24.41 -7.48 4.65
CA GLU A 181 23.67 -8.50 5.41
C GLU A 181 22.15 -8.40 5.24
N LEU A 182 21.58 -7.20 5.47
CA LEU A 182 20.14 -6.96 5.39
C LEU A 182 19.64 -7.04 3.95
N GLN A 183 20.41 -6.49 3.00
CA GLN A 183 20.06 -6.56 1.59
C GLN A 183 19.99 -8.00 1.10
N TRP A 184 20.95 -8.84 1.49
CA TRP A 184 21.05 -10.25 1.11
C TRP A 184 19.86 -11.06 1.65
N HIS A 185 19.64 -11.01 2.97
CA HIS A 185 18.57 -11.74 3.63
C HIS A 185 17.17 -11.38 3.07
N LEU A 186 16.92 -10.10 2.79
CA LEU A 186 15.68 -9.65 2.15
C LEU A 186 15.57 -10.13 0.69
N PHE A 187 16.61 -9.94 -0.12
CA PHE A 187 16.58 -10.30 -1.54
C PHE A 187 16.41 -11.80 -1.78
N GLN A 188 16.96 -12.65 -0.90
CA GLN A 188 16.72 -14.09 -0.93
C GLN A 188 15.22 -14.44 -0.83
N GLN A 189 14.46 -13.79 0.05
CA GLN A 189 13.01 -14.01 0.14
C GLN A 189 12.27 -13.40 -1.06
N PHE A 190 12.72 -12.23 -1.54
CA PHE A 190 12.12 -11.57 -2.70
C PHE A 190 12.23 -12.41 -3.97
N ASN A 191 13.42 -12.93 -4.29
CA ASN A 191 13.67 -13.77 -5.46
C ASN A 191 13.02 -15.17 -5.36
N LYS A 192 12.67 -15.63 -4.15
CA LYS A 192 11.79 -16.80 -3.88
C LYS A 192 10.29 -16.49 -4.00
N TYR A 193 9.91 -15.26 -4.40
CA TYR A 193 8.51 -14.78 -4.52
C TYR A 193 7.65 -14.97 -3.24
N ARG A 194 8.28 -14.97 -2.07
CA ARG A 194 7.59 -15.06 -0.77
C ARG A 194 7.05 -13.69 -0.36
N ASP A 195 5.87 -13.65 0.24
CA ASP A 195 5.36 -12.47 0.94
C ASP A 195 6.28 -12.11 2.12
N VAL A 196 6.54 -10.81 2.31
CA VAL A 196 7.45 -10.31 3.35
C VAL A 196 6.81 -9.12 4.04
N LEU A 197 6.63 -9.23 5.36
CA LEU A 197 6.30 -8.11 6.24
C LEU A 197 7.51 -7.82 7.13
N TYR A 198 8.19 -6.69 6.91
CA TYR A 198 9.37 -6.27 7.66
C TYR A 198 9.05 -5.02 8.49
N THR A 199 8.89 -5.20 9.80
CA THR A 199 8.45 -4.15 10.73
C THR A 199 9.56 -3.68 11.69
N ASN A 200 10.80 -3.67 11.20
CA ASN A 200 12.00 -3.21 11.92
C ASN A 200 12.81 -2.23 11.07
N LYS A 201 12.13 -1.48 10.19
CA LYS A 201 12.76 -0.43 9.38
C LYS A 201 13.21 0.71 10.29
N ASN A 202 14.25 1.42 9.85
CA ASN A 202 14.70 2.66 10.46
C ASN A 202 15.27 3.59 9.39
N VAL A 203 15.56 4.84 9.78
CA VAL A 203 16.06 5.90 8.89
C VAL A 203 17.34 5.53 8.13
N LYS A 204 18.27 4.78 8.75
CA LYS A 204 19.54 4.37 8.12
C LYS A 204 19.30 3.31 7.06
N ASP A 205 18.48 2.31 7.40
CA ASP A 205 18.25 1.15 6.53
C ASP A 205 17.28 1.43 5.38
N SER A 206 16.53 2.54 5.48
CA SER A 206 15.59 3.01 4.45
C SER A 206 16.20 3.04 3.04
N HIS A 207 17.43 3.53 2.86
CA HIS A 207 18.05 3.57 1.53
C HIS A 207 18.41 2.18 1.00
N GLN A 208 19.06 1.33 1.82
CA GLN A 208 19.44 -0.01 1.38
C GLN A 208 18.23 -0.90 1.08
N ILE A 209 17.12 -0.74 1.82
CA ILE A 209 15.84 -1.39 1.54
C ILE A 209 15.26 -0.94 0.19
N LYS A 210 15.22 0.38 -0.07
CA LYS A 210 14.75 0.94 -1.35
C LYS A 210 15.54 0.39 -2.55
N CYS A 211 16.86 0.28 -2.45
CA CYS A 211 17.71 -0.29 -3.49
C CYS A 211 17.34 -1.75 -3.82
N VAL A 212 17.10 -2.58 -2.80
CA VAL A 212 16.85 -4.02 -3.00
C VAL A 212 15.47 -4.31 -3.57
N TYR A 213 14.40 -3.65 -3.09
CA TYR A 213 13.08 -3.86 -3.69
C TYR A 213 12.99 -3.25 -5.10
N ALA A 214 13.74 -2.18 -5.39
CA ALA A 214 13.88 -1.64 -6.74
C ALA A 214 14.61 -2.60 -7.69
N LEU A 215 15.70 -3.24 -7.23
CA LEU A 215 16.37 -4.31 -7.98
C LEU A 215 15.42 -5.47 -8.25
N HIS A 216 14.65 -5.91 -7.25
CA HIS A 216 13.67 -6.99 -7.42
C HIS A 216 12.58 -6.63 -8.43
N ALA A 217 11.99 -5.44 -8.34
CA ALA A 217 10.99 -4.95 -9.29
C ALA A 217 11.53 -4.91 -10.73
N LEU A 218 12.74 -4.37 -10.94
CA LEU A 218 13.38 -4.34 -12.26
C LEU A 218 13.70 -5.77 -12.77
N ASN A 219 14.21 -6.65 -11.91
CA ASN A 219 14.53 -8.03 -12.25
C ASN A 219 13.26 -8.83 -12.62
N HIS A 220 12.14 -8.56 -11.96
CA HIS A 220 10.84 -9.13 -12.31
C HIS A 220 10.34 -8.65 -13.69
N ILE A 221 10.37 -7.34 -13.96
CA ILE A 221 9.98 -6.80 -15.29
C ILE A 221 10.92 -7.30 -16.41
N PHE A 222 12.24 -7.26 -16.21
CA PHE A 222 13.22 -7.57 -17.26
C PHE A 222 13.37 -9.08 -17.56
N LYS A 223 12.75 -9.95 -16.74
CA LYS A 223 12.58 -11.39 -17.03
C LYS A 223 11.39 -11.69 -17.96
N ASN A 224 10.54 -10.71 -18.28
CA ASN A 224 9.32 -10.95 -19.05
C ASN A 224 9.61 -11.37 -20.50
N ARG A 225 9.17 -12.56 -20.92
CA ARG A 225 9.49 -13.18 -22.21
C ARG A 225 8.55 -12.79 -23.38
N VAL A 226 7.49 -12.03 -23.13
CA VAL A 226 6.44 -11.68 -24.13
C VAL A 226 7.00 -11.13 -25.44
N LEU A 227 8.03 -10.28 -25.42
CA LEU A 227 8.65 -9.76 -26.65
C LEU A 227 9.33 -10.87 -27.49
N LYS A 228 10.16 -11.71 -26.87
CA LYS A 228 10.79 -12.86 -27.54
C LYS A 228 9.75 -13.89 -28.03
N ASN A 229 8.60 -13.99 -27.38
CA ASN A 229 7.50 -14.85 -27.82
C ASN A 229 6.69 -14.25 -28.98
N ASN A 230 6.49 -12.93 -29.02
CA ASN A 230 5.92 -12.23 -30.18
C ASN A 230 6.82 -12.40 -31.42
N GLU A 231 8.14 -12.29 -31.25
CA GLU A 231 9.12 -12.56 -32.30
C GLU A 231 9.01 -14.01 -32.82
N LYS A 232 8.88 -15.01 -31.94
CA LYS A 232 8.65 -16.42 -32.33
C LYS A 232 7.34 -16.63 -33.10
N LEU A 233 6.23 -16.08 -32.60
CA LEU A 233 4.91 -16.18 -33.26
C LEU A 233 4.96 -15.62 -34.68
N ASN A 234 5.47 -14.39 -34.84
CA ASN A 234 5.64 -13.76 -36.14
C ASN A 234 6.52 -14.60 -37.09
N ASN A 235 7.63 -15.15 -36.59
CA ASN A 235 8.54 -15.99 -37.39
C ASN A 235 7.96 -17.37 -37.75
N ALA A 236 7.01 -17.91 -36.98
CA ALA A 236 6.35 -19.16 -37.30
C ALA A 236 5.17 -18.97 -38.27
N HIS A 237 4.35 -17.93 -38.07
CA HIS A 237 3.31 -17.53 -39.02
C HIS A 237 3.92 -17.21 -40.41
N ALA A 238 5.03 -16.47 -40.46
CA ALA A 238 5.77 -16.22 -41.69
C ALA A 238 6.38 -17.48 -42.33
N ALA A 239 6.51 -18.58 -41.58
CA ALA A 239 7.02 -19.87 -42.03
C ALA A 239 5.93 -20.94 -42.21
N GLY A 240 4.65 -20.58 -42.08
CA GLY A 240 3.52 -21.53 -42.21
C GLY A 240 3.53 -22.67 -41.19
N ARG A 241 4.07 -22.44 -39.98
CA ARG A 241 4.13 -23.43 -38.90
C ARG A 241 3.20 -23.07 -37.76
N ASP A 242 2.41 -24.05 -37.32
CA ASP A 242 1.69 -23.97 -36.06
C ASP A 242 2.66 -23.98 -34.86
N ILE A 243 2.23 -23.40 -33.74
CA ILE A 243 2.94 -23.42 -32.45
C ILE A 243 1.93 -23.81 -31.37
N ASP A 244 2.40 -24.49 -30.32
CA ASP A 244 1.65 -24.74 -29.09
C ASP A 244 1.12 -23.43 -28.43
N GLU A 245 0.06 -23.53 -27.63
CA GLU A 245 -0.54 -22.35 -26.97
C GLU A 245 0.44 -21.60 -26.05
N ILE A 246 0.83 -20.38 -26.42
CA ILE A 246 1.73 -19.54 -25.61
C ILE A 246 0.94 -18.69 -24.61
N ARG A 247 0.65 -19.26 -23.44
CA ARG A 247 0.03 -18.54 -22.31
C ARG A 247 1.08 -17.78 -21.49
N ASP A 248 1.47 -16.58 -21.95
CA ASP A 248 2.54 -15.78 -21.36
C ASP A 248 2.12 -14.42 -20.75
N GLN A 249 0.88 -13.97 -20.96
CA GLN A 249 0.39 -12.63 -20.59
C GLN A 249 -0.51 -12.61 -19.35
N GLY A 250 -0.68 -11.42 -18.77
CA GLY A 250 -1.82 -11.11 -17.91
C GLY A 250 -2.88 -10.34 -18.70
N PHE A 251 -4.00 -10.02 -18.07
CA PHE A 251 -5.05 -9.20 -18.68
C PHE A 251 -4.59 -7.77 -19.07
N THR A 252 -3.56 -7.25 -18.41
CA THR A 252 -3.06 -5.87 -18.53
C THR A 252 -1.54 -5.83 -18.33
N ARG A 253 -0.88 -4.79 -18.84
CA ARG A 253 0.60 -4.69 -18.81
C ARG A 253 1.23 -4.47 -17.42
N PRO A 254 0.64 -3.68 -16.48
CA PRO A 254 1.23 -3.48 -15.17
C PRO A 254 1.43 -4.77 -14.39
N LYS A 255 2.66 -4.98 -13.92
CA LYS A 255 3.02 -6.13 -13.09
C LYS A 255 3.48 -5.74 -11.69
N VAL A 256 4.05 -4.54 -11.53
CA VAL A 256 4.50 -4.04 -10.23
C VAL A 256 3.69 -2.82 -9.84
N LEU A 257 3.08 -2.85 -8.66
CA LEU A 257 2.54 -1.66 -7.99
C LEU A 257 3.39 -1.33 -6.77
N ILE A 258 3.76 -0.07 -6.62
CA ILE A 258 4.52 0.45 -5.47
C ILE A 258 3.75 1.60 -4.83
N LEU A 259 3.31 1.42 -3.58
CA LEU A 259 2.68 2.46 -2.77
C LEU A 259 3.69 3.15 -1.86
N LEU A 260 3.63 4.48 -1.85
CA LEU A 260 4.50 5.38 -1.09
C LEU A 260 3.69 6.57 -0.55
N PRO A 261 4.05 7.15 0.61
CA PRO A 261 3.25 8.21 1.23
C PRO A 261 3.29 9.55 0.50
N PHE A 262 4.46 9.91 -0.04
CA PHE A 262 4.77 11.29 -0.43
C PHE A 262 5.65 11.33 -1.70
N ARG A 263 5.59 12.44 -2.46
CA ARG A 263 6.39 12.62 -3.68
C ARG A 263 7.90 12.53 -3.45
N ASN A 264 8.41 12.98 -2.31
CA ASN A 264 9.83 12.86 -1.93
C ASN A 264 10.34 11.41 -2.00
N SER A 265 9.56 10.46 -1.50
CA SER A 265 9.91 9.03 -1.46
C SER A 265 9.74 8.37 -2.82
N ALA A 266 8.79 8.85 -3.63
CA ALA A 266 8.68 8.44 -5.03
C ALA A 266 9.86 8.96 -5.87
N MET A 267 10.37 10.17 -5.59
CA MET A 267 11.58 10.71 -6.22
C MET A 267 12.84 9.94 -5.81
N ASP A 268 13.05 9.68 -4.52
CA ASP A 268 14.12 8.78 -4.01
C ASP A 268 14.15 7.46 -4.78
N LEU A 269 12.97 6.81 -4.91
CA LEU A 269 12.84 5.51 -5.56
C LEU A 269 13.06 5.61 -7.08
N VAL A 270 12.54 6.65 -7.74
CA VAL A 270 12.74 6.83 -9.18
C VAL A 270 14.20 7.11 -9.51
N GLU A 271 14.94 7.83 -8.68
CA GLU A 271 16.40 7.96 -8.86
C GLU A 271 17.13 6.62 -8.77
N ILE A 272 16.75 5.77 -7.80
CA ILE A 272 17.29 4.41 -7.64
C ILE A 272 16.94 3.56 -8.88
N LEU A 273 15.69 3.63 -9.37
CA LEU A 273 15.25 2.91 -10.57
C LEU A 273 16.00 3.38 -11.83
N ILE A 274 16.22 4.68 -12.02
CA ILE A 274 17.03 5.21 -13.14
C ILE A 274 18.42 4.60 -13.08
N LYS A 275 19.11 4.73 -11.93
CA LYS A 275 20.48 4.24 -11.72
C LYS A 275 20.59 2.72 -11.97
N LEU A 276 19.67 1.91 -11.41
CA LEU A 276 19.68 0.45 -11.56
C LEU A 276 19.26 -0.03 -12.95
N SER A 277 18.36 0.68 -13.66
CA SER A 277 17.78 0.21 -14.93
C SER A 277 18.78 -0.01 -16.06
N GLY A 278 19.92 0.69 -16.04
CA GLY A 278 20.87 0.69 -17.16
C GLY A 278 20.25 1.18 -18.47
N THR A 279 19.33 2.15 -18.41
CA THR A 279 18.72 2.78 -19.58
C THR A 279 19.51 4.01 -20.01
N ASP A 280 19.72 4.16 -21.31
CA ASP A 280 20.52 5.23 -21.90
C ASP A 280 19.70 6.52 -22.10
N GLN A 281 18.38 6.40 -22.16
CA GLN A 281 17.45 7.50 -22.39
C GLN A 281 16.31 7.52 -21.37
N GLN A 282 15.90 8.71 -20.91
CA GLN A 282 14.74 8.88 -20.03
C GLN A 282 13.73 9.90 -20.58
N GLU A 283 12.64 9.41 -21.17
CA GLU A 283 11.57 10.26 -21.70
C GLU A 283 10.78 10.93 -20.57
N ASN A 284 10.40 12.19 -20.76
CA ASN A 284 9.72 13.04 -19.76
C ASN A 284 10.49 13.24 -18.42
N ARG A 285 11.79 12.89 -18.35
CA ARG A 285 12.61 13.02 -17.12
C ARG A 285 12.49 14.40 -16.45
N LYS A 286 12.63 15.49 -17.22
CA LYS A 286 12.53 16.86 -16.67
C LYS A 286 11.18 17.10 -15.99
N ARG A 287 10.07 16.79 -16.65
CA ARG A 287 8.69 16.92 -16.11
C ARG A 287 8.51 16.18 -14.78
N PHE A 288 9.16 15.02 -14.61
CA PHE A 288 9.16 14.29 -13.34
C PHE A 288 9.84 15.08 -12.23
N PHE A 289 11.10 15.44 -12.39
CA PHE A 289 11.86 16.16 -11.35
C PHE A 289 11.26 17.55 -11.06
N ASP A 290 10.76 18.26 -12.07
CA ASP A 290 10.08 19.56 -11.93
C ASP A 290 8.75 19.49 -11.13
N SER A 291 8.15 18.30 -10.94
CA SER A 291 6.84 18.14 -10.26
C SER A 291 6.83 17.21 -9.03
N PHE A 292 7.88 16.40 -8.86
CA PHE A 292 8.12 15.58 -7.66
C PHE A 292 9.22 16.15 -6.75
N GLY A 293 10.10 17.02 -7.28
CA GLY A 293 11.05 17.78 -6.48
C GLY A 293 10.41 19.02 -5.83
N ILE A 294 11.26 19.78 -5.14
CA ILE A 294 11.07 21.19 -4.76
C ILE A 294 12.44 21.89 -4.89
N THR A 295 12.46 23.22 -4.93
CA THR A 295 13.72 23.99 -4.88
C THR A 295 14.19 24.21 -3.42
N PRO A 296 15.48 24.50 -3.16
CA PRO A 296 15.96 24.72 -1.79
C PRO A 296 15.26 25.86 -1.05
N GLU A 297 14.77 26.89 -1.76
CA GLU A 297 14.00 28.01 -1.18
C GLU A 297 12.57 27.62 -0.78
N GLN A 298 12.08 26.48 -1.28
CA GLN A 298 10.77 25.91 -0.94
C GLN A 298 10.84 24.95 0.25
N GLU A 299 12.03 24.46 0.64
CA GLU A 299 12.22 23.47 1.71
C GLU A 299 12.14 24.12 3.11
N LYS A 300 10.92 24.31 3.60
CA LYS A 300 10.60 25.04 4.85
C LYS A 300 10.65 24.14 6.09
N ILE A 301 11.74 23.41 6.27
CA ILE A 301 11.89 22.40 7.33
C ILE A 301 12.89 22.90 8.38
N ASP A 302 12.51 22.86 9.65
CA ASP A 302 13.41 23.21 10.75
C ASP A 302 14.45 22.09 10.98
N PRO A 303 15.76 22.34 10.76
CA PRO A 303 16.79 21.31 10.90
C PRO A 303 17.02 20.88 12.36
N LYS A 304 16.37 21.51 13.35
CA LYS A 304 16.36 21.07 14.76
C LYS A 304 15.36 19.94 15.04
N LYS A 305 14.58 19.50 14.04
CA LYS A 305 13.64 18.39 14.17
C LYS A 305 14.38 17.04 14.32
N PRO A 306 13.74 16.03 14.94
CA PRO A 306 14.27 14.66 14.98
C PRO A 306 14.58 14.08 13.60
N ALA A 307 15.54 13.15 13.53
CA ALA A 307 16.02 12.60 12.26
C ALA A 307 14.96 11.81 11.48
N ASP A 308 14.04 11.15 12.18
CA ASP A 308 12.83 10.50 11.67
C ASP A 308 11.88 11.51 10.99
N PHE A 309 11.57 12.62 11.66
CA PHE A 309 10.78 13.72 11.10
C PHE A 309 11.46 14.31 9.85
N LEU A 310 12.76 14.59 9.91
CA LEU A 310 13.52 15.12 8.77
C LEU A 310 13.52 14.13 7.59
N ALA A 311 13.76 12.84 7.84
CA ALA A 311 13.78 11.82 6.79
C ALA A 311 12.41 11.57 6.15
N THR A 312 11.32 11.76 6.91
CA THR A 312 9.95 11.58 6.44
C THR A 312 9.44 12.79 5.65
N PHE A 313 9.70 14.00 6.15
CA PHE A 313 9.11 15.23 5.64
C PHE A 313 10.06 16.10 4.77
N LYS A 314 11.28 15.65 4.47
CA LYS A 314 12.19 16.28 3.47
C LYS A 314 11.51 16.51 2.12
N GLY A 315 11.92 17.52 1.37
CA GLY A 315 11.49 17.71 -0.01
C GLY A 315 9.98 17.87 -0.19
N ASN A 316 9.42 17.23 -1.23
CA ASN A 316 8.02 17.36 -1.60
C ASN A 316 7.11 16.38 -0.82
N ILE A 317 6.34 16.90 0.13
CA ILE A 317 5.41 16.12 0.98
C ILE A 317 3.97 16.02 0.45
N ASP A 318 3.76 16.30 -0.84
CA ASP A 318 2.46 16.12 -1.50
C ASP A 318 2.11 14.61 -1.55
N ASP A 319 0.94 14.25 -1.00
CA ASP A 319 0.40 12.89 -0.93
C ASP A 319 -0.60 12.58 -2.06
N MET A 320 -0.73 13.48 -3.03
CA MET A 320 -1.59 13.35 -4.21
C MET A 320 -0.72 13.18 -5.47
N PHE A 321 -0.25 11.94 -5.69
CA PHE A 321 0.53 11.60 -6.88
C PHE A 321 0.28 10.18 -7.39
N ARG A 322 0.50 10.00 -8.70
CA ARG A 322 0.52 8.72 -9.40
C ARG A 322 1.37 8.83 -10.67
N ILE A 323 2.10 7.78 -11.01
CA ILE A 323 2.88 7.72 -12.25
C ILE A 323 2.98 6.29 -12.77
N GLY A 324 2.67 6.09 -14.05
CA GLY A 324 3.04 4.90 -14.80
C GLY A 324 4.44 5.06 -15.39
N ILE A 325 5.28 4.03 -15.25
CA ILE A 325 6.61 3.95 -15.82
C ILE A 325 6.64 2.77 -16.80
N LYS A 326 7.05 3.04 -18.04
CA LYS A 326 7.22 2.05 -19.10
C LYS A 326 8.70 1.89 -19.41
N PHE A 327 9.16 0.66 -19.58
CA PHE A 327 10.52 0.34 -20.00
C PHE A 327 10.56 -0.19 -21.44
N THR A 328 11.64 0.14 -22.14
CA THR A 328 12.06 -0.49 -23.39
C THR A 328 13.48 -1.07 -23.20
N ARG A 329 14.09 -1.64 -24.25
CA ARG A 329 15.46 -2.18 -24.18
C ARG A 329 16.52 -1.09 -23.83
N LYS A 330 16.25 0.18 -24.17
CA LYS A 330 17.19 1.32 -24.04
C LYS A 330 16.61 2.57 -23.35
N SER A 331 15.29 2.71 -23.26
CA SER A 331 14.63 3.88 -22.65
C SER A 331 13.73 3.57 -21.46
N MET A 332 13.64 4.52 -20.54
CA MET A 332 12.68 4.55 -19.42
C MET A 332 11.73 5.73 -19.62
N LYS A 333 10.42 5.49 -19.71
CA LYS A 333 9.42 6.51 -20.02
C LYS A 333 8.55 6.84 -18.82
N PHE A 334 8.64 8.09 -18.37
CA PHE A 334 7.79 8.65 -17.32
C PHE A 334 6.44 9.11 -17.88
N TYR A 335 5.39 8.98 -17.06
CA TYR A 335 3.99 9.26 -17.42
C TYR A 335 3.48 8.42 -18.60
N ALA A 336 3.78 7.11 -18.56
CA ALA A 336 2.98 6.15 -19.33
C ALA A 336 1.57 6.06 -18.72
N GLU A 337 0.56 5.89 -19.57
CA GLU A 337 -0.79 5.52 -19.14
C GLU A 337 -0.73 4.15 -18.44
N PHE A 338 -1.64 3.88 -17.49
CA PHE A 338 -1.54 2.68 -16.67
C PHE A 338 -1.58 1.38 -17.48
N TYR A 339 -2.52 1.20 -18.42
CA TYR A 339 -2.56 0.02 -19.29
C TYR A 339 -1.30 -0.14 -20.17
N ASN A 340 -0.51 0.92 -20.33
CA ASN A 340 0.74 0.97 -21.09
C ASN A 340 2.01 0.92 -20.22
N ALA A 341 1.89 0.92 -18.89
CA ALA A 341 3.00 0.92 -17.94
C ALA A 341 3.42 -0.50 -17.53
N ASP A 342 4.67 -0.64 -17.07
CA ASP A 342 5.21 -1.89 -16.50
C ASP A 342 5.19 -1.83 -14.97
N ILE A 343 5.56 -0.66 -14.41
CA ILE A 343 5.53 -0.34 -12.98
C ILE A 343 4.61 0.87 -12.78
N ILE A 344 3.70 0.79 -11.80
CA ILE A 344 2.94 1.94 -11.29
C ILE A 344 3.51 2.32 -9.93
N ILE A 345 3.83 3.60 -9.74
CA ILE A 345 4.20 4.18 -8.44
C ILE A 345 3.15 5.21 -8.06
N ALA A 346 2.54 5.08 -6.88
CA ALA A 346 1.43 5.94 -6.48
C ALA A 346 1.34 6.16 -4.96
N SER A 347 0.68 7.24 -4.60
CA SER A 347 0.07 7.43 -3.28
C SER A 347 -1.26 6.67 -3.19
N PRO A 348 -1.72 6.28 -1.99
CA PRO A 348 -3.04 5.70 -1.84
C PRO A 348 -4.15 6.65 -2.31
N LEU A 349 -4.07 7.94 -1.97
CA LEU A 349 -5.01 8.99 -2.41
C LEU A 349 -4.99 9.15 -3.95
N GLY A 350 -3.80 9.26 -4.54
CA GLY A 350 -3.63 9.42 -5.98
C GLY A 350 -4.19 8.25 -6.80
N LEU A 351 -4.14 7.03 -6.28
CA LEU A 351 -4.74 5.85 -6.91
C LEU A 351 -6.25 5.70 -6.58
N ARG A 352 -6.65 6.01 -5.34
CA ARG A 352 -8.06 6.07 -4.90
C ARG A 352 -8.92 6.94 -5.81
N MET A 353 -8.36 8.06 -6.30
CA MET A 353 -9.01 8.99 -7.23
C MET A 353 -9.11 8.49 -8.69
N VAL A 354 -8.46 7.38 -9.06
CA VAL A 354 -8.65 6.72 -10.38
C VAL A 354 -9.61 5.53 -10.26
N ILE A 355 -9.49 4.77 -9.17
CA ILE A 355 -10.37 3.62 -8.87
C ILE A 355 -11.83 4.07 -8.68
N GLY A 356 -12.08 5.34 -8.31
CA GLY A 356 -13.43 5.89 -8.17
C GLY A 356 -14.24 5.26 -7.03
N ALA A 357 -15.41 5.79 -6.73
CA ALA A 357 -16.40 5.18 -5.85
C ALA A 357 -17.33 4.24 -6.63
N GLU A 358 -18.10 3.42 -5.92
CA GLU A 358 -19.19 2.66 -6.54
C GLU A 358 -20.26 3.62 -7.06
N GLY A 359 -20.58 3.52 -8.34
CA GLY A 359 -21.48 4.44 -9.06
C GLY A 359 -20.79 5.50 -9.93
N ASP A 360 -19.46 5.70 -9.81
CA ASP A 360 -18.74 6.68 -10.64
C ASP A 360 -18.63 6.24 -12.11
N LYS A 361 -19.04 7.11 -13.04
CA LYS A 361 -19.00 6.85 -14.49
C LYS A 361 -17.59 6.73 -15.09
N LYS A 362 -16.58 7.34 -14.45
CA LYS A 362 -15.17 7.37 -14.91
C LYS A 362 -14.26 6.50 -14.02
N ARG A 363 -14.82 5.43 -13.47
CA ARG A 363 -14.16 4.43 -12.61
C ARG A 363 -13.25 3.51 -13.43
N GLU A 364 -11.96 3.46 -13.10
CA GLU A 364 -11.00 2.56 -13.73
C GLU A 364 -10.14 1.82 -12.70
N PHE A 365 -10.14 0.49 -12.76
CA PHE A 365 -9.30 -0.36 -11.90
C PHE A 365 -8.77 -1.62 -12.59
N ASP A 366 -9.21 -1.94 -13.82
CA ASP A 366 -8.77 -3.12 -14.58
C ASP A 366 -7.24 -3.18 -14.76
N PHE A 367 -6.54 -2.04 -14.78
CA PHE A 367 -5.07 -1.98 -14.78
C PHE A 367 -4.39 -2.59 -13.53
N LEU A 368 -5.16 -2.95 -12.49
CA LEU A 368 -4.68 -3.66 -11.29
C LEU A 368 -4.93 -5.18 -11.34
N SER A 369 -5.53 -5.72 -12.39
CA SER A 369 -5.82 -7.16 -12.55
C SER A 369 -4.53 -8.01 -12.58
N SER A 370 -3.45 -7.48 -13.15
CA SER A 370 -2.26 -8.26 -13.54
C SER A 370 -1.03 -7.98 -12.68
N ILE A 371 -1.21 -7.34 -11.52
CA ILE A 371 -0.12 -7.11 -10.57
C ILE A 371 0.39 -8.46 -10.06
N GLU A 372 1.65 -8.77 -10.38
CA GLU A 372 2.41 -9.96 -9.94
C GLU A 372 3.28 -9.64 -8.70
N VAL A 373 3.62 -8.36 -8.46
CA VAL A 373 4.35 -7.89 -7.27
C VAL A 373 3.74 -6.59 -6.73
N MET A 374 3.38 -6.57 -5.44
CA MET A 374 2.92 -5.40 -4.70
C MET A 374 3.97 -5.01 -3.65
N ILE A 375 4.38 -3.74 -3.63
CA ILE A 375 5.30 -3.19 -2.63
C ILE A 375 4.62 -2.02 -1.90
N VAL A 376 4.68 -2.03 -0.57
CA VAL A 376 4.19 -0.95 0.29
C VAL A 376 5.35 -0.53 1.20
N ASP A 377 5.89 0.67 1.00
CA ASP A 377 6.98 1.21 1.84
C ASP A 377 6.52 2.41 2.68
N GLN A 378 7.11 2.56 3.87
CA GLN A 378 6.68 3.49 4.93
C GLN A 378 5.20 3.28 5.35
N CYS A 379 4.84 2.03 5.63
CA CYS A 379 3.47 1.64 5.95
C CYS A 379 2.91 2.33 7.21
N ASP A 380 3.79 2.60 8.18
CA ASP A 380 3.62 3.51 9.33
C ASP A 380 3.10 4.89 8.95
N THR A 381 3.66 5.50 7.90
CA THR A 381 3.32 6.83 7.42
C THR A 381 2.00 6.80 6.65
N LEU A 382 1.76 5.75 5.86
CA LEU A 382 0.47 5.51 5.20
C LEU A 382 -0.68 5.33 6.21
N LEU A 383 -0.41 4.67 7.33
CA LEU A 383 -1.36 4.49 8.44
C LEU A 383 -1.72 5.81 9.13
N MET A 384 -0.79 6.78 9.16
CA MET A 384 -1.02 8.13 9.68
C MET A 384 -1.72 9.07 8.68
N GLN A 385 -1.78 8.73 7.40
CA GLN A 385 -2.52 9.46 6.36
C GLN A 385 -4.01 9.04 6.35
N ASN A 386 -4.34 8.01 5.56
CA ASN A 386 -5.66 7.37 5.57
C ASN A 386 -5.54 5.91 5.10
N TRP A 387 -5.68 4.99 6.04
CA TRP A 387 -5.58 3.56 5.82
C TRP A 387 -6.69 2.99 4.92
N ASP A 388 -7.87 3.61 4.94
CA ASP A 388 -9.03 3.17 4.16
C ASP A 388 -8.74 3.22 2.65
N TYR A 389 -7.84 4.12 2.21
CA TYR A 389 -7.38 4.18 0.82
C TYR A 389 -6.49 2.98 0.45
N VAL A 390 -5.72 2.44 1.39
CA VAL A 390 -4.93 1.21 1.18
C VAL A 390 -5.87 0.01 1.09
N GLU A 391 -6.85 -0.12 2.01
CA GLU A 391 -7.88 -1.17 1.95
C GLU A 391 -8.70 -1.09 0.65
N HIS A 392 -9.00 0.12 0.17
CA HIS A 392 -9.67 0.35 -1.11
C HIS A 392 -8.80 0.03 -2.34
N ILE A 393 -7.47 -0.04 -2.24
CA ILE A 393 -6.61 -0.48 -3.34
C ILE A 393 -6.53 -2.00 -3.36
N PHE A 394 -6.29 -2.63 -2.21
CA PHE A 394 -6.19 -4.10 -2.11
C PHE A 394 -7.49 -4.82 -2.48
N SER A 395 -8.66 -4.23 -2.23
CA SER A 395 -9.96 -4.75 -2.66
C SER A 395 -10.20 -4.72 -4.18
N HIS A 396 -9.39 -3.97 -4.94
CA HIS A 396 -9.50 -3.85 -6.40
C HIS A 396 -8.29 -4.41 -7.18
N MET A 397 -7.30 -5.00 -6.48
CA MET A 397 -6.21 -5.73 -7.12
C MET A 397 -6.62 -7.16 -7.51
N ASN A 398 -6.07 -7.65 -8.62
CA ASN A 398 -6.25 -9.02 -9.13
C ASN A 398 -7.71 -9.46 -9.35
N LEU A 399 -8.61 -8.51 -9.57
CA LEU A 399 -9.95 -8.79 -10.08
C LEU A 399 -9.87 -9.15 -11.58
N ILE A 400 -10.84 -9.94 -12.05
CA ILE A 400 -11.09 -10.11 -13.49
C ILE A 400 -11.57 -8.75 -14.05
N PRO A 401 -10.99 -8.24 -15.15
CA PRO A 401 -11.30 -6.91 -15.66
C PRO A 401 -12.71 -6.82 -16.24
N GLN A 402 -13.29 -5.62 -16.21
CA GLN A 402 -14.62 -5.36 -16.77
C GLN A 402 -14.61 -5.12 -18.29
N LYS A 403 -13.48 -4.68 -18.85
CA LYS A 403 -13.28 -4.49 -20.30
C LYS A 403 -12.07 -5.28 -20.77
N SER A 404 -11.98 -5.57 -22.07
CA SER A 404 -10.88 -6.34 -22.66
C SER A 404 -9.56 -5.55 -22.78
N HIS A 405 -9.60 -4.23 -22.99
CA HIS A 405 -8.40 -3.38 -23.17
C HIS A 405 -7.38 -3.94 -24.17
N ASP A 406 -7.87 -4.43 -25.32
CA ASP A 406 -7.11 -5.09 -26.39
C ASP A 406 -6.29 -6.33 -25.95
N CYS A 407 -6.66 -6.96 -24.82
CA CYS A 407 -6.06 -8.19 -24.33
C CYS A 407 -6.41 -9.41 -25.22
N ASP A 408 -5.37 -10.17 -25.59
CA ASP A 408 -5.49 -11.47 -26.23
C ASP A 408 -5.71 -12.57 -25.17
N PHE A 409 -6.97 -12.91 -24.93
CA PHE A 409 -7.37 -13.93 -23.96
C PHE A 409 -6.78 -15.32 -24.24
N SER A 410 -6.37 -15.64 -25.48
CA SER A 410 -5.73 -16.93 -25.79
C SER A 410 -4.34 -17.08 -25.17
N ARG A 411 -3.71 -15.95 -24.83
CA ARG A 411 -2.36 -15.87 -24.24
C ARG A 411 -2.37 -15.51 -22.76
N VAL A 412 -3.53 -15.35 -22.14
CA VAL A 412 -3.64 -15.08 -20.69
C VAL A 412 -3.39 -16.37 -19.91
N LYS A 413 -2.50 -16.31 -18.91
CA LYS A 413 -2.17 -17.45 -18.04
C LYS A 413 -3.39 -17.90 -17.23
N ASP A 414 -3.58 -19.21 -17.07
CA ASP A 414 -4.82 -19.80 -16.55
C ASP A 414 -5.23 -19.31 -15.16
N TRP A 415 -4.28 -19.01 -14.27
CA TRP A 415 -4.59 -18.49 -12.94
C TRP A 415 -5.14 -17.06 -12.93
N TYR A 416 -5.01 -16.30 -14.02
CA TYR A 416 -5.76 -15.05 -14.20
C TYR A 416 -7.22 -15.33 -14.56
N LEU A 417 -7.46 -16.26 -15.49
CA LEU A 417 -8.80 -16.70 -15.90
C LEU A 417 -9.58 -17.34 -14.74
N ASP A 418 -8.90 -18.18 -13.94
CA ASP A 418 -9.44 -18.82 -12.74
C ASP A 418 -9.69 -17.85 -11.56
N GLY A 419 -9.29 -16.56 -11.66
CA GLY A 419 -9.33 -15.61 -10.53
C GLY A 419 -8.38 -15.96 -9.36
N ARG A 420 -7.38 -16.83 -9.61
CA ARG A 420 -6.40 -17.32 -8.62
C ARG A 420 -5.19 -16.39 -8.44
N ALA A 421 -4.98 -15.42 -9.33
CA ALA A 421 -3.83 -14.51 -9.33
C ALA A 421 -3.49 -13.86 -7.97
N LYS A 422 -4.51 -13.56 -7.14
CA LYS A 422 -4.38 -13.10 -5.75
C LYS A 422 -3.53 -13.99 -4.83
N TYR A 423 -3.35 -15.27 -5.18
CA TYR A 423 -2.54 -16.26 -4.45
C TYR A 423 -1.10 -16.40 -5.00
N LEU A 424 -0.81 -15.82 -6.17
CA LEU A 424 0.55 -15.81 -6.76
C LEU A 424 1.22 -14.44 -6.66
N ARG A 425 0.44 -13.35 -6.52
CA ARG A 425 0.96 -12.00 -6.33
C ARG A 425 1.74 -11.92 -5.02
N GLN A 426 3.04 -11.66 -5.14
CA GLN A 426 3.89 -11.37 -4.00
C GLN A 426 3.52 -10.02 -3.38
N THR A 427 3.42 -9.96 -2.05
CA THR A 427 3.12 -8.75 -1.27
C THR A 427 4.29 -8.47 -0.31
N ILE A 428 4.95 -7.34 -0.50
CA ILE A 428 6.10 -6.88 0.30
C ILE A 428 5.70 -5.60 1.03
N VAL A 429 5.82 -5.59 2.36
CA VAL A 429 5.41 -4.47 3.22
C VAL A 429 6.55 -4.10 4.17
N PHE A 430 6.95 -2.83 4.17
CA PHE A 430 7.97 -2.29 5.06
C PHE A 430 7.38 -1.26 6.02
N SER A 431 7.72 -1.37 7.31
CA SER A 431 7.36 -0.38 8.30
C SER A 431 8.39 -0.28 9.43
N ASP A 432 8.39 0.85 10.12
CA ASP A 432 9.21 1.05 11.32
C ASP A 432 8.65 0.29 12.55
N TYR A 433 7.39 -0.15 12.53
CA TYR A 433 6.76 -0.93 13.62
C TYR A 433 5.53 -1.74 13.14
N LEU A 434 5.10 -2.73 13.94
CA LEU A 434 3.91 -3.55 13.65
C LEU A 434 2.67 -2.97 14.33
N THR A 435 1.55 -2.85 13.60
CA THR A 435 0.24 -2.46 14.13
C THR A 435 -0.84 -3.51 13.84
N PRO A 436 -1.97 -3.51 14.56
CA PRO A 436 -3.11 -4.39 14.24
C PRO A 436 -3.67 -4.19 12.83
N GLU A 437 -3.52 -2.99 12.25
CA GLU A 437 -3.92 -2.67 10.88
C GLU A 437 -2.97 -3.29 9.85
N ILE A 438 -1.65 -3.12 10.03
CA ILE A 438 -0.64 -3.76 9.18
C ILE A 438 -0.74 -5.30 9.34
N ASN A 439 -0.98 -5.78 10.56
CA ASN A 439 -1.22 -7.19 10.86
C ASN A 439 -2.63 -7.69 10.46
N ALA A 440 -3.54 -6.83 10.00
CA ALA A 440 -4.82 -7.30 9.44
C ALA A 440 -4.62 -7.89 8.04
N TYR A 441 -3.57 -7.47 7.34
CA TYR A 441 -3.13 -8.02 6.06
C TYR A 441 -2.39 -9.36 6.24
N SER A 442 -1.72 -9.59 7.38
CA SER A 442 -1.36 -10.94 7.84
C SER A 442 -2.57 -11.67 8.45
N SER A 443 -3.53 -11.94 7.55
CA SER A 443 -4.60 -12.93 7.69
C SER A 443 -5.65 -12.70 8.80
N VAL A 444 -6.91 -12.56 8.37
CA VAL A 444 -8.12 -12.61 9.25
C VAL A 444 -8.19 -13.93 10.04
N SER A 445 -7.48 -14.97 9.60
CA SER A 445 -7.33 -16.23 10.32
C SER A 445 -6.59 -16.06 11.64
N ASP A 446 -5.60 -15.16 11.73
CA ASP A 446 -4.76 -15.05 12.93
C ASP A 446 -5.45 -14.29 14.05
N VAL A 447 -6.26 -13.28 13.70
CA VAL A 447 -7.27 -12.68 14.60
C VAL A 447 -8.25 -13.74 15.13
N THR A 448 -8.69 -14.66 14.26
CA THR A 448 -9.64 -15.73 14.63
C THR A 448 -8.95 -16.80 15.50
N ARG A 449 -7.73 -17.19 15.15
CA ARG A 449 -6.87 -18.17 15.82
C ARG A 449 -6.45 -17.69 17.20
N ALA A 450 -6.09 -16.41 17.35
CA ALA A 450 -5.79 -15.81 18.65
C ALA A 450 -7.00 -15.89 19.60
N ARG A 451 -8.21 -15.57 19.10
CA ARG A 451 -9.46 -15.71 19.88
C ARG A 451 -9.75 -17.16 20.26
N THR A 452 -9.57 -18.12 19.34
CA THR A 452 -9.74 -19.56 19.63
C THR A 452 -8.68 -20.09 20.59
N TYR A 453 -7.43 -19.60 20.50
CA TYR A 453 -6.34 -20.01 21.41
C TYR A 453 -6.54 -19.44 22.81
N PHE A 454 -7.04 -18.21 22.93
CA PHE A 454 -7.45 -17.62 24.21
C PHE A 454 -8.63 -18.39 24.82
N LEU A 455 -9.72 -18.57 24.07
CA LEU A 455 -10.92 -19.30 24.51
C LEU A 455 -10.62 -20.76 24.95
N ASN A 456 -9.67 -21.41 24.29
CA ASN A 456 -9.29 -22.80 24.59
C ASN A 456 -8.14 -22.93 25.59
N GLY A 457 -7.74 -21.85 26.29
CA GLY A 457 -6.66 -21.90 27.30
C GLY A 457 -5.27 -22.24 26.74
N LYS A 458 -5.04 -22.06 25.42
CA LYS A 458 -3.70 -22.21 24.80
C LYS A 458 -2.84 -20.95 24.89
N LYS A 459 -3.46 -19.81 25.25
CA LYS A 459 -2.82 -18.52 25.54
C LYS A 459 -3.62 -17.81 26.61
N ASP A 460 -3.03 -17.64 27.79
CA ASP A 460 -3.69 -17.08 28.98
C ASP A 460 -3.90 -15.56 28.89
N TYR A 461 -3.17 -14.91 27.98
CA TYR A 461 -3.18 -13.47 27.75
C TYR A 461 -3.52 -13.15 26.30
N LEU A 462 -4.41 -12.18 26.09
CA LEU A 462 -4.78 -11.62 24.79
C LEU A 462 -4.66 -10.10 24.84
N LEU A 463 -3.71 -9.53 24.10
CA LEU A 463 -3.61 -8.09 23.93
C LEU A 463 -4.75 -7.61 23.01
N TYR A 464 -5.44 -6.54 23.38
CA TYR A 464 -6.62 -6.03 22.68
C TYR A 464 -6.61 -4.51 22.65
N THR A 465 -6.90 -3.90 21.50
CA THR A 465 -6.82 -2.44 21.30
C THR A 465 -8.20 -1.83 21.08
N GLU A 466 -8.38 -0.59 21.56
CA GLU A 466 -9.62 0.17 21.36
C GLU A 466 -9.96 0.34 19.88
N ARG A 467 -8.96 0.58 19.02
CA ARG A 467 -9.15 0.75 17.58
C ARG A 467 -9.63 -0.54 16.90
N PHE A 468 -9.10 -1.70 17.28
CA PHE A 468 -9.61 -2.99 16.80
C PHE A 468 -11.05 -3.24 17.28
N HIS A 469 -11.36 -2.89 18.54
CA HIS A 469 -12.71 -3.00 19.08
C HIS A 469 -13.70 -2.09 18.34
N PHE A 470 -13.32 -0.84 18.05
CA PHE A 470 -14.12 0.14 17.31
C PHE A 470 -14.55 -0.38 15.93
N PHE A 471 -13.60 -0.87 15.12
CA PHE A 471 -13.88 -1.32 13.75
C PHE A 471 -14.53 -2.70 13.66
N ARG A 472 -14.24 -3.63 14.59
CA ARG A 472 -14.66 -5.03 14.46
C ARG A 472 -15.68 -5.50 15.49
N ARG A 473 -15.87 -4.78 16.60
CA ARG A 473 -16.79 -5.07 17.74
C ARG A 473 -16.87 -6.56 18.11
N ASN A 474 -15.72 -7.23 18.03
CA ASN A 474 -15.63 -8.68 18.15
C ASN A 474 -15.79 -9.10 19.61
N HIS A 475 -16.92 -9.75 19.94
CA HIS A 475 -17.13 -10.36 21.25
C HIS A 475 -16.04 -11.41 21.53
N ILE A 476 -15.27 -11.20 22.60
CA ILE A 476 -14.31 -12.18 23.13
C ILE A 476 -15.02 -13.04 24.17
N LYS A 477 -14.66 -14.32 24.29
CA LYS A 477 -15.21 -15.25 25.29
C LYS A 477 -14.05 -15.87 26.07
N GLY A 478 -14.31 -16.36 27.29
CA GLY A 478 -13.26 -16.90 28.17
C GLY A 478 -12.44 -15.82 28.88
N ILE A 479 -13.00 -14.61 29.09
CA ILE A 479 -12.35 -13.58 29.89
C ILE A 479 -12.69 -13.80 31.37
N HIS A 480 -11.68 -14.07 32.20
CA HIS A 480 -11.80 -14.06 33.66
C HIS A 480 -11.28 -12.74 34.26
N HIS A 481 -10.26 -12.12 33.64
CA HIS A 481 -9.66 -10.87 34.10
C HIS A 481 -9.52 -9.86 32.95
N ILE A 482 -9.77 -8.58 33.24
CA ILE A 482 -9.45 -7.47 32.31
C ILE A 482 -8.46 -6.52 32.98
N ILE A 483 -7.35 -6.23 32.29
CA ILE A 483 -6.37 -5.22 32.67
C ILE A 483 -6.40 -4.12 31.63
N PHE A 484 -7.03 -2.99 31.97
CA PHE A 484 -6.95 -1.77 31.17
C PHE A 484 -5.59 -1.12 31.41
N TYR A 485 -4.66 -1.26 30.46
CA TYR A 485 -3.39 -0.54 30.46
C TYR A 485 -3.59 0.98 30.31
N ALA A 486 -4.60 1.36 29.52
CA ALA A 486 -5.21 2.68 29.50
C ALA A 486 -6.74 2.50 29.41
N LEU A 487 -7.51 3.49 29.87
CA LEU A 487 -8.95 3.51 29.68
C LEU A 487 -9.32 3.88 28.24
N PRO A 488 -10.45 3.38 27.71
CA PRO A 488 -10.94 3.78 26.39
C PRO A 488 -11.23 5.28 26.30
N ASP A 489 -10.97 5.88 25.14
CA ASP A 489 -11.46 7.23 24.82
C ASP A 489 -13.00 7.24 24.69
N HIS A 490 -13.59 6.19 24.14
CA HIS A 490 -15.04 5.99 24.10
C HIS A 490 -15.54 5.22 25.34
N ALA A 491 -16.09 5.93 26.33
CA ALA A 491 -16.50 5.34 27.60
C ALA A 491 -17.51 4.18 27.51
N HIS A 492 -18.33 4.09 26.45
CA HIS A 492 -19.22 2.94 26.27
C HIS A 492 -18.45 1.63 26.05
N PHE A 493 -17.23 1.66 25.49
CA PHE A 493 -16.40 0.47 25.34
C PHE A 493 -15.94 -0.12 26.68
N TYR A 494 -15.83 0.69 27.74
CA TYR A 494 -15.54 0.16 29.07
C TYR A 494 -16.65 -0.79 29.51
N SER A 495 -17.91 -0.35 29.45
CA SER A 495 -19.06 -1.21 29.80
C SER A 495 -19.30 -2.35 28.80
N GLU A 496 -19.06 -2.13 27.50
CA GLU A 496 -19.14 -3.18 26.46
C GLU A 496 -18.17 -4.33 26.74
N LEU A 497 -16.92 -4.03 27.12
CA LEU A 497 -15.90 -5.02 27.48
C LEU A 497 -16.19 -5.72 28.82
N LEU A 498 -16.75 -5.01 29.81
CA LEU A 498 -17.19 -5.64 31.07
C LEU A 498 -18.33 -6.65 30.84
N ASN A 499 -19.25 -6.35 29.92
CA ASN A 499 -20.36 -7.24 29.59
C ASN A 499 -19.88 -8.56 28.93
N PHE A 500 -18.73 -8.57 28.23
CA PHE A 500 -18.17 -9.78 27.63
C PHE A 500 -17.79 -10.84 28.67
N ILE A 501 -17.42 -10.43 29.90
CA ILE A 501 -17.15 -11.35 31.02
C ILE A 501 -18.43 -12.11 31.41
N GLN A 502 -19.57 -11.40 31.49
CA GLN A 502 -20.85 -11.94 31.95
C GLN A 502 -21.54 -12.87 30.92
N LEU A 503 -21.02 -12.92 29.68
CA LEU A 503 -21.64 -13.64 28.55
C LEU A 503 -20.94 -14.97 28.21
N SER A 504 -20.06 -15.47 29.09
CA SER A 504 -19.55 -16.85 29.04
C SER A 504 -20.71 -17.86 29.21
N PRO A 505 -20.99 -18.73 28.22
CA PRO A 505 -22.26 -19.45 28.13
C PRO A 505 -22.40 -20.68 29.07
N SER A 506 -21.36 -21.02 29.84
CA SER A 506 -21.36 -22.15 30.77
C SER A 506 -22.35 -22.00 31.94
N ASN A 507 -22.65 -20.78 32.36
CA ASN A 507 -23.25 -20.52 33.68
C ASN A 507 -24.77 -20.27 33.65
N LYS A 508 -25.51 -20.82 32.67
CA LYS A 508 -26.99 -20.65 32.56
C LYS A 508 -27.85 -21.86 32.93
N THR A 509 -27.26 -23.00 33.26
CA THR A 509 -27.97 -24.17 33.81
C THR A 509 -27.13 -24.90 34.86
N SER A 510 -27.66 -24.98 36.10
CA SER A 510 -27.30 -25.95 37.14
C SER A 510 -25.80 -26.14 37.49
N ALA A 511 -25.15 -25.12 38.05
CA ALA A 511 -23.87 -25.25 38.76
C ALA A 511 -23.65 -24.14 39.82
N ILE A 512 -24.63 -23.91 40.71
CA ILE A 512 -24.46 -23.01 41.85
C ILE A 512 -23.67 -23.77 42.94
N GLU A 513 -22.35 -23.49 43.06
CA GLU A 513 -21.60 -23.30 44.33
C GLU A 513 -20.07 -23.40 44.19
N ASN A 514 -19.53 -24.25 43.29
CA ASN A 514 -18.13 -24.71 43.40
C ASN A 514 -17.18 -24.27 42.26
N SER A 515 -17.12 -22.97 41.98
CA SER A 515 -15.88 -22.35 41.44
C SER A 515 -15.78 -20.87 41.83
N ASN A 516 -14.84 -20.54 42.71
CA ASN A 516 -14.45 -19.15 43.01
C ASN A 516 -13.51 -18.63 41.91
N GLU A 517 -14.02 -18.54 40.67
CA GLU A 517 -13.33 -17.79 39.62
C GLU A 517 -13.34 -16.30 39.98
N MET A 518 -12.21 -15.82 40.48
CA MET A 518 -12.08 -14.49 41.11
C MET A 518 -11.99 -13.39 40.05
N ILE A 519 -13.10 -13.17 39.33
CA ILE A 519 -13.23 -12.17 38.26
C ILE A 519 -12.72 -10.82 38.76
N SER A 520 -11.76 -10.23 38.04
CA SER A 520 -11.16 -8.96 38.43
C SER A 520 -10.96 -8.00 37.26
N ILE A 521 -11.12 -6.72 37.56
CA ILE A 521 -11.04 -5.61 36.62
C ILE A 521 -10.02 -4.63 37.18
N SER A 522 -8.84 -4.59 36.56
CA SER A 522 -7.75 -3.70 36.94
C SER A 522 -7.65 -2.56 35.94
N VAL A 523 -7.52 -1.33 36.43
CA VAL A 523 -7.33 -0.13 35.61
C VAL A 523 -6.04 0.55 36.03
N LEU A 524 -5.07 0.59 35.11
CA LEU A 524 -3.93 1.48 35.21
C LEU A 524 -4.35 2.86 34.68
N PHE A 525 -4.01 3.91 35.41
CA PHE A 525 -4.27 5.29 35.02
C PHE A 525 -3.18 6.21 35.59
N SER A 526 -2.90 7.29 34.88
CA SER A 526 -1.94 8.32 35.28
C SER A 526 -2.61 9.67 35.51
N LYS A 527 -1.82 10.68 35.91
CA LYS A 527 -2.28 12.08 35.94
C LYS A 527 -2.55 12.67 34.53
N PHE A 528 -2.25 11.95 33.45
CA PHE A 528 -2.51 12.39 32.07
C PHE A 528 -3.82 11.82 31.50
N ASP A 529 -4.30 10.68 32.01
CA ASP A 529 -5.53 10.02 31.56
C ASP A 529 -6.83 10.69 32.04
N GLN A 530 -6.74 11.93 32.53
CA GLN A 530 -7.84 12.67 33.19
C GLN A 530 -9.14 12.66 32.37
N LEU A 531 -9.06 13.00 31.08
CA LEU A 531 -10.22 13.08 30.20
C LEU A 531 -10.84 11.70 29.89
N ARG A 532 -10.05 10.62 29.88
CA ARG A 532 -10.55 9.25 29.69
C ARG A 532 -11.21 8.74 30.97
N LEU A 533 -10.55 8.96 32.10
CA LEU A 533 -11.05 8.61 33.44
C LEU A 533 -12.37 9.30 33.74
N GLU A 534 -12.46 10.63 33.55
CA GLU A 534 -13.70 11.38 33.79
C GLU A 534 -14.90 10.84 32.99
N ARG A 535 -14.72 10.50 31.71
CA ARG A 535 -15.80 9.94 30.87
C ARG A 535 -16.31 8.60 31.38
N VAL A 536 -15.47 7.79 32.04
CA VAL A 536 -15.80 6.44 32.51
C VAL A 536 -16.40 6.45 33.92
N ILE A 537 -15.81 7.17 34.88
CA ILE A 537 -16.28 7.16 36.30
C ILE A 537 -17.14 8.36 36.69
N GLY A 538 -17.22 9.39 35.84
CA GLY A 538 -17.93 10.64 36.09
C GLY A 538 -17.14 11.63 36.97
N THR A 539 -17.31 12.92 36.70
CA THR A 539 -16.63 14.05 37.34
C THR A 539 -16.57 13.96 38.87
N SER A 540 -17.66 13.53 39.52
CA SER A 540 -17.77 13.49 40.99
C SER A 540 -16.93 12.39 41.66
N LYS A 541 -16.65 11.28 40.98
CA LYS A 541 -15.67 10.27 41.42
C LYS A 541 -14.27 10.67 41.01
N PHE A 542 -14.12 11.19 39.80
CA PHE A 542 -12.86 11.67 39.22
C PHE A 542 -12.16 12.74 40.07
N CYS A 543 -12.86 13.79 40.53
CA CYS A 543 -12.27 14.80 41.41
C CYS A 543 -11.71 14.20 42.72
N LYS A 544 -12.37 13.17 43.28
CA LYS A 544 -11.90 12.48 44.49
C LYS A 544 -10.64 11.64 44.24
N MET A 545 -10.49 11.06 43.05
CA MET A 545 -9.29 10.31 42.67
C MET A 545 -8.09 11.21 42.35
N LEU A 546 -8.32 12.42 41.81
CA LEU A 546 -7.26 13.41 41.61
C LEU A 546 -6.79 14.07 42.91
N GLN A 547 -7.70 14.29 43.87
CA GLN A 547 -7.39 14.94 45.15
C GLN A 547 -6.89 13.96 46.22
N GLY A 548 -7.09 12.66 46.05
CA GLY A 548 -6.67 11.64 47.02
C GLY A 548 -5.22 11.18 46.82
N GLU A 549 -4.50 11.01 47.92
CA GLU A 549 -3.11 10.53 47.96
C GLU A 549 -2.98 9.00 47.76
N LYS A 550 -4.11 8.28 47.62
CA LYS A 550 -4.11 6.81 47.53
C LYS A 550 -3.60 6.35 46.17
N LYS A 551 -2.68 5.38 46.19
CA LYS A 551 -2.14 4.72 44.98
C LYS A 551 -3.10 3.71 44.35
N ILE A 552 -4.09 3.22 45.11
CA ILE A 552 -5.08 2.23 44.68
C ILE A 552 -6.47 2.72 45.08
N TYR A 553 -7.42 2.64 44.15
CA TYR A 553 -8.83 2.93 44.35
C TYR A 553 -9.65 1.70 43.99
N THR A 554 -10.34 1.12 44.97
CA THR A 554 -11.28 0.02 44.77
C THR A 554 -12.70 0.55 44.64
N PHE A 555 -13.44 0.02 43.66
CA PHE A 555 -14.86 0.29 43.47
C PHE A 555 -15.61 -1.04 43.51
N SER A 556 -16.22 -1.34 44.66
CA SER A 556 -17.33 -2.29 44.71
C SER A 556 -18.58 -1.63 44.10
N ASN A 557 -19.43 -2.43 43.47
CA ASN A 557 -20.85 -2.07 43.31
C ASN A 557 -21.59 -2.17 44.65
#